data_AF-A0A9D5BXF4-F1
#
_entry.id   AF-A0A9D5BXF4-F1
#
_cell.length_a   1.000
_cell.length_b   1.000
_cell.length_c   1.000
_cell.angle_alpha   90.00
_cell.angle_beta   90.00
_cell.angle_gamma   90.00
#
_symmetry.space_group_name_H-M   'P 1'
#
loop_
_entity.id
_entity.type
_entity.pdbx_description
1 polymer ?
#
loop_
_entity_poly.entity_id
_entity_poly.type
_entity_poly.pdbx_seq_one_letter_code
_entity_poly.pdbx_strand_id
1 'polypeptide(L)'
;MDQPLLPHLITTTTEQQQEEAHVDLRVLTRISLVFALAMVSIWANYEASKGFEIKVMNMATDTELGCQYNLMFVSNGRAERMVLNASEFIESVLYQDASFQRKRVSSVTILMSEDHTLMNNNVSVSLSHEGNGYSDFVIRLSAGIMAETDNKHAAMAMAVHWGMAQVWLFNEPEFLREDMVQCLSLLAGYATDDKFNCLKFRGQGSWQT
;
A
#
# COMPACT_ATOMS: atom_id res chain seq x y z
N MET A 1 26.14 -8.56 -102.25
CA MET A 1 26.84 -7.92 -101.13
C MET A 1 25.93 -8.06 -99.92
N ASP A 2 26.04 -9.22 -99.29
CA ASP A 2 26.12 -9.49 -97.83
C ASP A 2 25.54 -8.38 -96.92
N GLN A 3 24.69 -8.61 -95.92
CA GLN A 3 24.74 -9.63 -94.86
C GLN A 3 23.49 -9.45 -93.95
N PRO A 4 22.91 -10.49 -93.30
CA PRO A 4 21.78 -10.34 -92.37
C PRO A 4 22.25 -10.17 -90.92
N LEU A 5 21.51 -9.41 -90.09
CA LEU A 5 21.77 -9.31 -88.65
C LEU A 5 20.50 -9.63 -87.83
N LEU A 6 20.69 -10.55 -86.89
CA LEU A 6 19.73 -11.12 -85.94
C LEU A 6 19.38 -10.13 -84.80
N PRO A 7 18.27 -10.37 -84.07
CA PRO A 7 17.82 -9.48 -82.99
C PRO A 7 18.63 -9.72 -81.70
N HIS A 8 19.15 -8.65 -81.10
CA HIS A 8 19.75 -8.70 -79.76
C HIS A 8 18.68 -8.49 -78.68
N LEU A 9 18.53 -9.55 -77.89
CA LEU A 9 17.86 -9.65 -76.61
C LEU A 9 18.39 -8.57 -75.65
N ILE A 10 17.53 -7.65 -75.17
CA ILE A 10 17.89 -6.73 -74.08
C ILE A 10 17.44 -7.37 -72.77
N THR A 11 18.41 -7.90 -72.03
CA THR A 11 18.28 -8.40 -70.67
C THR A 11 18.02 -7.22 -69.72
N THR A 12 16.93 -7.30 -68.97
CA THR A 12 16.59 -6.49 -67.80
C THR A 12 17.67 -6.59 -66.73
N THR A 13 18.20 -5.45 -66.27
CA THR A 13 18.82 -5.31 -64.95
C THR A 13 17.97 -4.34 -64.14
N THR A 14 17.02 -4.90 -63.40
CA THR A 14 16.35 -4.20 -62.31
C THR A 14 17.35 -4.10 -61.17
N GLU A 15 17.90 -2.91 -60.94
CA GLU A 15 18.61 -2.60 -59.70
C GLU A 15 17.63 -2.80 -58.55
N GLN A 16 17.79 -3.89 -57.80
CA GLN A 16 17.20 -4.02 -56.48
C GLN A 16 17.95 -3.06 -55.57
N GLN A 17 17.38 -1.88 -55.37
CA GLN A 17 17.76 -0.97 -54.30
C GLN A 17 17.37 -1.65 -52.97
N GLN A 18 18.33 -2.34 -52.37
CA GLN A 18 18.21 -2.89 -51.04
C GLN A 18 18.25 -1.72 -50.05
N GLU A 19 17.06 -1.21 -49.71
CA GLU A 19 16.86 -0.21 -48.68
C GLU A 19 17.04 -0.88 -47.31
N GLU A 20 18.30 -1.01 -46.88
CA GLU A 20 18.60 -1.37 -45.50
C GLU A 20 18.08 -0.24 -44.60
N ALA A 21 17.04 -0.52 -43.82
CA ALA A 21 16.52 0.38 -42.82
C ALA A 21 17.61 0.65 -41.77
N HIS A 22 18.43 1.68 -41.99
CA HIS A 22 19.41 2.15 -41.03
C HIS A 22 18.66 2.82 -39.88
N VAL A 23 18.31 2.03 -38.87
CA VAL A 23 17.65 2.54 -37.66
C VAL A 23 18.69 3.34 -36.89
N ASP A 24 18.50 4.67 -36.83
CA ASP A 24 19.34 5.55 -36.03
C ASP A 24 19.31 5.09 -34.56
N LEU A 25 20.47 4.73 -34.02
CA LEU A 25 20.65 4.28 -32.64
C LEU A 25 20.08 5.31 -31.63
N ARG A 26 20.09 6.61 -31.97
CA ARG A 26 19.47 7.67 -31.14
C ARG A 26 17.94 7.58 -31.13
N VAL A 27 17.34 7.20 -32.25
CA VAL A 27 15.90 6.99 -32.34
C VAL A 27 15.52 5.72 -31.59
N LEU A 28 16.27 4.63 -31.77
CA LEU A 28 16.05 3.37 -31.06
C LEU A 28 16.17 3.54 -29.53
N THR A 29 17.18 4.28 -29.06
CA THR A 29 17.37 4.55 -27.62
C THR A 29 16.24 5.38 -27.03
N ARG A 30 15.73 6.39 -27.75
CA ARG A 30 14.57 7.18 -27.31
C ARG A 30 13.31 6.32 -27.23
N ILE A 31 13.05 5.49 -28.24
CA ILE A 31 11.90 4.58 -28.26
C ILE A 31 12.01 3.57 -27.11
N SER A 32 13.17 2.98 -26.91
CA SER A 32 13.45 2.06 -25.80
C SER A 32 13.23 2.72 -24.43
N LEU A 33 13.70 3.96 -24.25
CA LEU A 33 13.47 4.71 -23.02
C LEU A 33 11.97 4.95 -22.76
N VAL A 34 11.22 5.39 -23.78
CA VAL A 34 9.77 5.60 -23.66
C VAL A 34 9.06 4.30 -23.32
N PHE A 35 9.45 3.19 -23.95
CA PHE A 35 8.89 1.88 -23.67
C PHE A 35 9.22 1.39 -22.26
N ALA A 36 10.45 1.60 -21.78
CA ALA A 36 10.84 1.30 -20.41
C ALA A 36 10.01 2.12 -19.40
N LEU A 37 9.83 3.43 -19.63
CA LEU A 37 8.99 4.27 -18.80
C LEU A 37 7.52 3.82 -18.81
N ALA A 38 7.01 3.40 -19.97
CA ALA A 38 5.65 2.85 -20.08
C ALA A 38 5.50 1.55 -19.28
N MET A 39 6.46 0.62 -19.38
CA MET A 39 6.46 -0.62 -18.60
C MET A 39 6.51 -0.35 -17.10
N VAL A 40 7.39 0.56 -16.64
CA VAL A 40 7.47 0.97 -15.23
C VAL A 40 6.15 1.61 -14.77
N SER A 41 5.53 2.43 -15.59
CA SER A 41 4.25 3.08 -15.27
C SER A 41 3.11 2.05 -15.14
N ILE A 42 3.04 1.09 -16.05
CA ILE A 42 2.05 0.00 -16.00
C ILE A 42 2.28 -0.86 -14.75
N TRP A 43 3.55 -1.19 -14.45
CA TRP A 43 3.89 -1.98 -13.27
C TRP A 43 3.54 -1.25 -11.98
N ALA A 44 3.87 0.05 -11.87
CA ALA A 44 3.53 0.86 -10.71
C ALA A 44 2.01 0.96 -10.51
N ASN A 45 1.25 1.15 -11.60
CA ASN A 45 -0.21 1.19 -11.52
C ASN A 45 -0.82 -0.17 -11.17
N TYR A 46 -0.24 -1.27 -11.68
CA TYR A 46 -0.65 -2.62 -11.32
C TYR A 46 -0.37 -2.91 -9.85
N GLU A 47 0.80 -2.52 -9.33
CA GLU A 47 1.13 -2.70 -7.93
C GLU A 47 0.23 -1.85 -7.02
N ALA A 48 -0.07 -0.62 -7.43
CA ALA A 48 -1.05 0.24 -6.74
C ALA A 48 -2.47 -0.36 -6.74
N SER A 49 -2.85 -1.12 -7.77
CA SER A 49 -4.18 -1.74 -7.88
C SER A 49 -4.41 -2.95 -6.97
N LYS A 50 -3.35 -3.55 -6.43
CA LYS A 50 -3.44 -4.70 -5.50
C LYS A 50 -3.68 -4.29 -4.06
N GLY A 51 -3.49 -3.01 -3.74
CA GLY A 51 -3.70 -2.48 -2.40
C GLY A 51 -5.17 -2.23 -2.08
N PHE A 52 -5.38 -1.58 -0.94
CA PHE A 52 -6.68 -1.05 -0.54
C PHE A 52 -6.65 0.48 -0.62
N GLU A 53 -7.83 1.08 -0.78
CA GLU A 53 -7.94 2.54 -0.86
C GLU A 53 -7.69 3.15 0.53
N ILE A 54 -6.75 4.10 0.63
CA ILE A 54 -6.47 4.81 1.89
C ILE A 54 -7.00 6.23 1.76
N LYS A 55 -7.89 6.62 2.68
CA LYS A 55 -8.39 7.99 2.80
C LYS A 55 -7.88 8.59 4.09
N VAL A 56 -7.33 9.80 4.03
CA VAL A 56 -6.88 10.51 5.22
C VAL A 56 -7.70 11.78 5.34
N MET A 57 -8.45 11.87 6.44
CA MET A 57 -9.40 12.94 6.70
C MET A 57 -9.09 13.61 8.02
N ASN A 58 -9.16 14.93 8.04
CA ASN A 58 -9.04 15.74 9.23
C ASN A 58 -10.40 16.36 9.51
N MET A 59 -11.04 16.01 10.64
CA MET A 59 -12.31 16.64 11.06
C MET A 59 -12.07 17.76 12.07
N ALA A 60 -10.84 17.91 12.57
CA ALA A 60 -10.46 18.95 13.51
C ALA A 60 -9.86 20.17 12.79
N THR A 61 -10.27 20.47 11.55
CA THR A 61 -9.62 21.46 10.66
C THR A 61 -9.48 22.85 11.26
N ASP A 62 -10.39 23.21 12.15
CA ASP A 62 -10.46 24.54 12.76
C ASP A 62 -9.63 24.64 14.05
N THR A 63 -8.92 23.56 14.42
CA THR A 63 -8.06 23.50 15.61
C THR A 63 -6.58 23.54 15.26
N GLU A 64 -5.76 24.02 16.19
CA GLU A 64 -4.30 24.05 16.03
C GLU A 64 -3.72 22.65 15.80
N LEU A 65 -4.20 21.65 16.56
CA LEU A 65 -3.77 20.26 16.45
C LEU A 65 -4.19 19.64 15.10
N GLY A 66 -5.39 20.00 14.63
CA GLY A 66 -5.86 19.73 13.27
C GLY A 66 -4.93 20.23 12.19
N CYS A 67 -4.55 21.50 12.28
CA CYS A 67 -3.65 22.14 11.31
C CYS A 67 -2.28 21.45 11.31
N GLN A 68 -1.71 21.18 12.50
CA GLN A 68 -0.43 20.48 12.63
C GLN A 68 -0.48 19.07 12.03
N TYR A 69 -1.56 18.33 12.26
CA TYR A 69 -1.76 17.01 11.67
C TYR A 69 -1.81 17.07 10.14
N ASN A 70 -2.57 18.02 9.60
CA ASN A 70 -2.70 18.21 8.17
C ASN A 70 -1.35 18.50 7.53
N LEU A 71 -0.57 19.41 8.13
CA LEU A 71 0.78 19.75 7.66
C LEU A 71 1.76 18.58 7.79
N MET A 72 1.82 17.91 8.94
CA MET A 72 2.85 16.90 9.21
C MET A 72 2.58 15.54 8.56
N PHE A 73 1.30 15.16 8.44
CA PHE A 73 0.93 13.78 8.11
C PHE A 73 0.10 13.65 6.84
N VAL A 74 -0.83 14.56 6.58
CA VAL A 74 -1.71 14.51 5.40
C VAL A 74 -1.02 15.07 4.17
N SER A 75 -0.54 16.32 4.23
CA SER A 75 -0.02 17.06 3.06
C SER A 75 1.20 16.40 2.38
N ASN A 76 1.92 15.55 3.12
CA ASN A 76 3.14 14.89 2.65
C ASN A 76 2.94 13.38 2.41
N GLY A 77 1.69 12.88 2.46
CA GLY A 77 1.35 11.46 2.30
C GLY A 77 1.99 10.55 3.36
N ARG A 78 2.32 11.09 4.54
CA ARG A 78 3.02 10.33 5.60
C ARG A 78 2.04 9.42 6.33
N ALA A 79 0.81 9.87 6.57
CA ALA A 79 -0.25 9.04 7.15
C ALA A 79 -0.53 7.80 6.28
N GLU A 80 -0.58 7.96 4.96
CA GLU A 80 -0.79 6.85 4.02
C GLU A 80 0.35 5.83 4.10
N ARG A 81 1.61 6.29 4.09
CA ARG A 81 2.77 5.40 4.25
C ARG A 81 2.76 4.66 5.60
N MET A 82 2.33 5.31 6.67
CA MET A 82 2.20 4.67 7.98
C MET A 82 1.16 3.54 7.94
N VAL A 83 0.02 3.75 7.29
CA VAL A 83 -1.01 2.72 7.10
C VAL A 83 -0.48 1.54 6.30
N LEU A 84 0.16 1.82 5.17
CA LEU A 84 0.73 0.77 4.31
C LEU A 84 1.76 -0.06 5.07
N ASN A 85 2.72 0.59 5.73
CA ASN A 85 3.76 -0.10 6.49
C ASN A 85 3.18 -0.93 7.64
N ALA A 86 2.21 -0.38 8.37
CA ALA A 86 1.55 -1.10 9.44
C ALA A 86 0.79 -2.32 8.89
N SER A 87 0.07 -2.14 7.79
CA SER A 87 -0.65 -3.23 7.12
C SER A 87 0.27 -4.35 6.68
N GLU A 88 1.33 -4.02 5.95
CA GLU A 88 2.32 -4.97 5.45
C GLU A 88 2.96 -5.74 6.61
N PHE A 89 3.32 -5.04 7.69
CA PHE A 89 3.85 -5.69 8.89
C PHE A 89 2.83 -6.67 9.49
N ILE A 90 1.60 -6.24 9.73
CA ILE A 90 0.58 -7.07 10.38
C ILE A 90 0.24 -8.27 9.50
N GLU A 91 0.10 -8.07 8.19
CA GLU A 91 -0.12 -9.14 7.22
C GLU A 91 1.04 -10.15 7.22
N SER A 92 2.29 -9.68 7.28
CA SER A 92 3.46 -10.56 7.35
C SER A 92 3.51 -11.40 8.62
N VAL A 93 2.91 -10.93 9.70
CA VAL A 93 2.82 -11.66 10.97
C VAL A 93 1.64 -12.62 10.98
N LEU A 94 0.47 -12.19 10.50
CA LEU A 94 -0.77 -12.98 10.54
C LEU A 94 -0.85 -14.04 9.43
N TYR A 95 -0.31 -13.77 8.23
CA TYR A 95 -0.48 -14.59 7.04
C TYR A 95 0.87 -15.11 6.50
N GLN A 96 1.65 -15.75 7.37
CA GLN A 96 2.92 -16.39 6.97
C GLN A 96 2.70 -17.59 6.04
N ASP A 97 1.64 -18.37 6.30
CA ASP A 97 1.29 -19.52 5.48
C ASP A 97 0.27 -19.14 4.40
N ALA A 98 0.59 -19.50 3.15
CA ALA A 98 -0.27 -19.28 1.99
C ALA A 98 -1.59 -20.10 2.02
N SER A 99 -1.75 -20.99 3.00
CA SER A 99 -2.97 -21.78 3.22
C SER A 99 -4.09 -20.99 3.90
N PHE A 100 -3.77 -19.90 4.59
CA PHE A 100 -4.78 -19.05 5.21
C PHE A 100 -5.42 -18.10 4.20
N GLN A 101 -6.75 -18.05 4.20
CA GLN A 101 -7.46 -17.07 3.39
C GLN A 101 -7.19 -15.67 3.96
N ARG A 102 -6.54 -14.83 3.14
CA ARG A 102 -6.30 -13.44 3.49
C ARG A 102 -7.61 -12.68 3.57
N LYS A 103 -7.79 -11.94 4.65
CA LYS A 103 -8.89 -10.99 4.78
C LYS A 103 -8.75 -9.93 3.68
N ARG A 104 -9.86 -9.58 3.04
CA ARG A 104 -9.90 -8.51 2.03
C ARG A 104 -10.40 -7.23 2.68
N VAL A 105 -9.50 -6.27 2.80
CA VAL A 105 -9.82 -4.89 3.18
C VAL A 105 -9.95 -4.10 1.88
N SER A 106 -11.07 -3.41 1.64
CA SER A 106 -11.27 -2.60 0.42
C SER A 106 -10.79 -1.17 0.60
N SER A 107 -11.13 -0.57 1.74
CA SER A 107 -10.67 0.77 2.06
C SER A 107 -10.47 0.97 3.56
N VAL A 108 -9.54 1.86 3.88
CA VAL A 108 -9.28 2.33 5.25
C VAL A 108 -9.28 3.84 5.23
N THR A 109 -10.18 4.44 6.00
CA THR A 109 -10.22 5.87 6.24
C THR A 109 -9.61 6.18 7.60
N ILE A 110 -8.48 6.89 7.63
CA ILE A 110 -8.00 7.52 8.85
C ILE A 110 -8.74 8.83 9.03
N LEU A 111 -9.33 9.00 10.20
CA LEU A 111 -10.05 10.21 10.58
C LEU A 111 -9.45 10.75 11.87
N MET A 112 -8.95 11.99 11.86
CA MET A 112 -8.65 12.66 13.13
C MET A 112 -9.90 13.35 13.67
N SER A 113 -10.27 12.98 14.90
CA SER A 113 -11.40 13.51 15.65
C SER A 113 -10.95 14.65 16.56
N GLU A 114 -11.74 15.73 16.60
CA GLU A 114 -11.53 16.87 17.50
C GLU A 114 -11.77 16.52 18.96
N ASP A 115 -12.68 15.59 19.22
CA ASP A 115 -13.11 15.25 20.57
C ASP A 115 -12.19 14.21 21.23
N HIS A 116 -11.40 14.68 22.20
CA HIS A 116 -10.52 13.85 23.04
C HIS A 116 -11.28 13.15 24.17
N THR A 117 -12.54 13.54 24.45
CA THR A 117 -13.33 13.03 25.58
C THR A 117 -14.23 11.85 25.21
N LEU A 118 -14.52 11.66 23.92
CA LEU A 118 -15.39 10.59 23.43
C LEU A 118 -14.67 9.25 23.18
N MET A 119 -13.34 9.23 23.29
CA MET A 119 -12.57 8.01 23.05
C MET A 119 -11.90 7.55 24.35
N ASN A 120 -12.32 6.39 24.84
CA ASN A 120 -11.72 5.76 26.03
C ASN A 120 -10.23 5.42 25.80
N ASN A 121 -9.85 5.25 24.53
CA ASN A 121 -8.48 5.02 24.04
C ASN A 121 -8.17 6.01 22.90
N ASN A 122 -6.90 6.36 22.66
CA ASN A 122 -6.50 7.30 21.59
C ASN A 122 -6.88 6.86 20.16
N VAL A 123 -7.30 5.59 19.98
CA VAL A 123 -7.64 4.98 18.70
C VAL A 123 -8.93 4.17 18.82
N SER A 124 -9.84 4.29 17.86
CA SER A 124 -10.99 3.41 17.71
C SER A 124 -11.20 3.02 16.25
N VAL A 125 -11.71 1.83 16.02
CA VAL A 125 -11.96 1.31 14.68
C VAL A 125 -13.43 0.95 14.55
N SER A 126 -14.02 1.37 13.44
CA SER A 126 -15.41 1.10 13.11
C SER A 126 -15.54 0.61 11.68
N LEU A 127 -16.51 -0.25 11.44
CA LEU A 127 -16.87 -0.69 10.10
C LEU A 127 -17.78 0.37 9.46
N SER A 128 -17.38 0.90 8.31
CA SER A 128 -18.17 1.85 7.53
C SER A 128 -19.12 1.16 6.56
N HIS A 129 -18.65 0.09 5.93
CA HIS A 129 -19.45 -0.71 5.01
C HIS A 129 -18.97 -2.16 5.01
N GLU A 130 -19.92 -3.09 5.03
CA GLU A 130 -19.67 -4.51 4.86
C GLU A 130 -20.36 -4.97 3.57
N GLY A 131 -19.55 -5.30 2.56
CA GLY A 131 -19.98 -5.89 1.32
C GLY A 131 -19.75 -7.39 1.29
N ASN A 132 -20.11 -8.03 0.17
CA ASN A 132 -19.96 -9.47 -0.03
C ASN A 132 -18.47 -9.86 -0.25
N GLY A 133 -17.68 -9.82 0.83
CA GLY A 133 -16.25 -10.14 0.85
C GLY A 133 -15.30 -8.94 0.83
N TYR A 134 -15.81 -7.72 1.03
CA TYR A 134 -15.01 -6.49 1.12
C TYR A 134 -15.52 -5.63 2.28
N SER A 135 -14.59 -5.04 3.02
CA SER A 135 -14.93 -4.24 4.20
C SER A 135 -14.19 -2.92 4.18
N ASP A 136 -14.96 -1.84 4.37
CA ASP A 136 -14.46 -0.48 4.50
C ASP A 136 -14.40 -0.11 5.98
N PHE A 137 -13.23 0.31 6.44
CA PHE A 137 -13.00 0.64 7.84
C PHE A 137 -12.69 2.12 8.04
N VAL A 138 -13.10 2.65 9.19
CA VAL A 138 -12.74 3.99 9.66
C VAL A 138 -11.95 3.86 10.95
N ILE A 139 -10.68 4.26 10.91
CA ILE A 139 -9.81 4.39 12.07
C ILE A 139 -9.91 5.83 12.55
N ARG A 140 -10.50 6.02 13.73
CA ARG A 140 -10.58 7.34 14.38
C ARG A 140 -9.40 7.50 15.31
N LEU A 141 -8.74 8.65 15.19
CA LEU A 141 -7.60 9.04 15.99
C LEU A 141 -7.98 10.26 16.81
N SER A 142 -7.70 10.23 18.11
CA SER A 142 -7.87 11.38 18.98
C SER A 142 -6.85 12.48 18.64
N ALA A 143 -7.28 13.74 18.59
CA ALA A 143 -6.39 14.88 18.49
C ALA A 143 -5.36 14.93 19.64
N GLY A 144 -5.61 14.25 20.77
CA GLY A 144 -4.67 14.09 21.88
C GLY A 144 -3.31 13.52 21.47
N ILE A 145 -3.25 12.68 20.44
CA ILE A 145 -1.98 12.14 19.89
C ILE A 145 -1.06 13.27 19.41
N MET A 146 -1.64 14.36 18.89
CA MET A 146 -0.89 15.53 18.41
C MET A 146 -0.48 16.47 19.55
N ALA A 147 -1.12 16.35 20.73
CA ALA A 147 -0.77 17.10 21.92
C ALA A 147 0.44 16.50 22.66
N GLU A 148 0.80 15.23 22.40
CA GLU A 148 1.99 14.59 22.96
C GLU A 148 3.28 15.30 22.47
N THR A 149 4.12 15.73 23.41
CA THR A 149 5.25 16.64 23.14
C THR A 149 6.52 15.95 22.69
N ASP A 150 6.72 14.69 23.08
CA ASP A 150 8.06 14.09 23.03
C ASP A 150 8.37 13.48 21.66
N ASN A 151 7.37 12.85 21.01
CA ASN A 151 7.53 12.32 19.65
C ASN A 151 6.19 12.08 18.94
N LYS A 152 5.61 13.17 18.39
CA LYS A 152 4.36 13.12 17.60
C LYS A 152 4.40 12.10 16.45
N HIS A 153 5.57 11.88 15.85
CA HIS A 153 5.72 10.89 14.77
C HIS A 153 5.60 9.46 15.28
N ALA A 154 6.25 9.13 16.40
CA ALA A 154 6.14 7.80 17.00
C ALA A 154 4.74 7.55 17.56
N ALA A 155 4.15 8.54 18.22
CA ALA A 155 2.78 8.46 18.75
C ALA A 155 1.77 8.20 17.62
N MET A 156 1.88 8.96 16.52
CA MET A 156 1.04 8.75 15.33
C MET A 156 1.27 7.39 14.68
N ALA A 157 2.54 6.96 14.53
CA ALA A 157 2.86 5.66 13.94
C ALA A 157 2.30 4.52 14.78
N MET A 158 2.45 4.58 16.11
CA MET A 158 1.89 3.62 17.05
C MET A 158 0.36 3.60 16.96
N ALA A 159 -0.29 4.77 16.94
CA ALA A 159 -1.74 4.87 16.86
C ALA A 159 -2.30 4.27 15.56
N VAL A 160 -1.66 4.57 14.42
CA VAL A 160 -2.00 3.97 13.12
C VAL A 160 -1.79 2.46 13.15
N HIS A 161 -0.68 1.99 13.72
CA HIS A 161 -0.40 0.57 13.85
C HIS A 161 -1.46 -0.16 14.67
N TRP A 162 -1.85 0.41 15.81
CA TRP A 162 -2.89 -0.11 16.68
C TRP A 162 -4.25 -0.18 15.97
N GLY A 163 -4.59 0.87 15.22
CA GLY A 163 -5.80 0.91 14.40
C GLY A 163 -5.78 -0.14 13.30
N MET A 164 -4.67 -0.28 12.58
CA MET A 164 -4.54 -1.29 11.52
C MET A 164 -4.60 -2.71 12.08
N ALA A 165 -4.01 -2.97 13.25
CA ALA A 165 -4.10 -4.27 13.90
C ALA A 165 -5.56 -4.63 14.23
N GLN A 166 -6.33 -3.66 14.73
CA GLN A 166 -7.76 -3.84 14.96
C GLN A 166 -8.55 -4.06 13.66
N VAL A 167 -8.20 -3.38 12.57
CA VAL A 167 -8.81 -3.58 11.24
C VAL A 167 -8.60 -5.04 10.78
N TRP A 168 -7.37 -5.54 10.85
CA TRP A 168 -7.04 -6.91 10.46
C TRP A 168 -7.76 -7.94 11.34
N LEU A 169 -7.81 -7.70 12.64
CA LEU A 169 -8.42 -8.59 13.65
C LEU A 169 -9.91 -8.32 13.92
N PHE A 170 -10.58 -7.48 13.11
CA PHE A 170 -11.94 -7.01 13.43
C PHE A 170 -12.97 -8.13 13.61
N ASN A 171 -12.79 -9.27 12.93
CA ASN A 171 -13.71 -10.42 12.97
C ASN A 171 -13.45 -11.35 14.15
N GLU A 172 -12.37 -11.12 14.91
CA GLU A 172 -12.03 -11.90 16.08
C GLU A 172 -12.83 -11.43 17.30
N PRO A 173 -13.07 -12.31 18.29
CA PRO A 173 -13.66 -11.92 19.57
C PRO A 173 -12.88 -10.78 20.22
N GLU A 174 -13.60 -9.86 20.86
CA GLU A 174 -13.01 -8.63 21.41
C GLU A 174 -11.83 -8.88 22.37
N PHE A 175 -11.96 -9.86 23.27
CA PHE A 175 -10.89 -10.24 24.20
C PHE A 175 -9.62 -10.71 23.48
N LEU A 176 -9.76 -11.47 22.39
CA LEU A 176 -8.63 -11.99 21.61
C LEU A 176 -8.01 -10.87 20.78
N ARG A 177 -8.86 -10.01 20.21
CA ARG A 177 -8.45 -8.86 19.42
C ARG A 177 -7.58 -7.91 20.25
N GLU A 178 -7.98 -7.57 21.46
CA GLU A 178 -7.20 -6.68 22.34
C GLU A 178 -5.81 -7.26 22.66
N ASP A 179 -5.75 -8.52 23.10
CA ASP A 179 -4.50 -9.21 23.41
C ASP A 179 -3.57 -9.31 22.19
N MET A 180 -4.12 -9.64 21.01
CA MET A 180 -3.34 -9.77 19.78
C MET A 180 -2.86 -8.41 19.25
N VAL A 181 -3.68 -7.36 19.34
CA VAL A 181 -3.29 -5.99 18.97
C VAL A 181 -2.12 -5.53 19.84
N GLN A 182 -2.18 -5.78 21.15
CA GLN A 182 -1.08 -5.46 22.05
C GLN A 182 0.19 -6.25 21.69
N CYS A 183 0.05 -7.54 21.37
CA CYS A 183 1.16 -8.37 20.96
C CYS A 183 1.81 -7.91 19.64
N LEU A 184 0.99 -7.56 18.64
CA LEU A 184 1.47 -7.02 17.36
C LEU A 184 2.17 -5.66 17.54
N SER A 185 1.75 -4.87 18.53
CA SER A 185 2.38 -3.59 18.85
C SER A 185 3.73 -3.77 19.55
N LEU A 186 3.85 -4.78 20.42
CA LEU A 186 5.12 -5.20 21.02
C LEU A 186 6.11 -5.68 19.93
N LEU A 187 5.64 -6.53 19.02
CA LEU A 187 6.46 -7.06 17.92
C LEU A 187 6.94 -5.95 16.97
N ALA A 188 6.15 -4.90 16.77
CA ALA A 188 6.52 -3.73 15.97
C ALA A 188 7.45 -2.74 16.71
N GLY A 189 7.75 -3.00 18.00
CA GLY A 189 8.63 -2.15 18.81
C GLY A 189 7.96 -0.88 19.37
N TYR A 190 6.63 -0.82 19.37
CA TYR A 190 5.88 0.33 19.91
C TYR A 190 5.53 0.19 21.40
N ALA A 191 5.50 -1.02 21.93
CA ALA A 191 5.23 -1.29 23.35
C ALA A 191 6.48 -1.80 24.08
N THR A 192 6.59 -1.50 25.38
CA THR A 192 7.71 -1.92 26.25
C THR A 192 7.24 -2.78 27.44
N ASP A 193 6.01 -3.30 27.41
CA ASP A 193 5.48 -4.03 28.56
C ASP A 193 5.93 -5.50 28.55
N ASP A 194 6.85 -5.82 29.47
CA ASP A 194 7.44 -7.16 29.69
C ASP A 194 6.42 -8.22 30.18
N LYS A 195 5.16 -7.84 30.45
CA LYS A 195 4.16 -8.75 31.03
C LYS A 195 3.48 -9.68 30.02
N PHE A 196 3.45 -9.34 28.74
CA PHE A 196 2.78 -10.16 27.73
C PHE A 196 3.75 -11.10 27.01
N ASN A 197 3.63 -12.38 27.30
CA ASN A 197 4.44 -13.42 26.67
C ASN A 197 3.85 -13.77 25.29
N CYS A 198 4.06 -12.88 24.30
CA CYS A 198 3.69 -13.08 22.90
C CYS A 198 4.12 -14.43 22.31
N LEU A 199 5.17 -15.04 22.89
CA LEU A 199 5.69 -16.35 22.51
C LEU A 199 4.70 -17.50 22.76
N LYS A 200 3.69 -17.33 23.62
CA LYS A 200 2.66 -18.36 23.85
C LYS A 200 1.84 -18.66 22.60
N PHE A 201 1.58 -17.66 21.75
CA PHE A 201 0.84 -17.83 20.49
C PHE A 201 1.72 -18.34 19.35
N ARG A 202 3.04 -18.08 19.38
CA ARG A 202 4.00 -18.53 18.37
C ARG A 202 4.33 -20.04 18.48
N GLY A 203 4.08 -20.67 19.64
CA GLY A 203 4.48 -22.06 19.94
C GLY A 203 3.38 -23.13 19.87
N GLN A 204 2.12 -22.78 19.62
CA GLN A 204 1.00 -23.76 19.61
C GLN A 204 0.40 -23.92 18.21
N GLY A 205 1.21 -24.41 17.26
CA GLY A 205 0.73 -24.96 15.99
C GLY A 205 0.12 -26.36 16.15
N SER A 206 -0.90 -26.51 17.00
CA SER A 206 -1.65 -27.74 17.16
C SER A 206 -3.13 -27.43 17.46
N TRP A 207 -3.88 -27.11 16.41
CA TRP A 207 -5.33 -27.25 16.45
C TRP A 207 -5.64 -28.75 16.34
N GLN A 208 -5.78 -29.42 17.49
CA GLN A 208 -6.47 -30.71 17.51
C GLN A 208 -7.97 -30.45 17.54
N THR A 209 -8.62 -31.05 16.54
CA THR A 209 -10.05 -31.14 16.27
C THR A 209 -10.90 -31.58 17.45
#